data_AF-X1CN49-F1
#
_entry.id   AF-X1CN49-F1
#
_cell.length_a   1.000
_cell.length_b   1.000
_cell.length_c   1.000
_cell.angle_alpha   90.00
_cell.angle_beta   90.00
_cell.angle_gamma   90.00
#
_symmetry.space_group_name_H-M   'P 1'
#
loop_
_entity.id
_entity.type
_entity.pdbx_description
1 polymer ?
#
loop_
_entity_poly.entity_id
_entity_poly.type
_entity_poly.pdbx_seq_one_letter_code
_entity_poly.pdbx_strand_id
1 'polypeptide(L)' 'MPGDIVIIKAGDKIPADCRLLDSSNLQIDEAILTGESVPVEKDHTLILDK' A
#
# COMPACT_ATOMS: atom_id res chain seq x y z
N MET A 1 16.50 -3.34 -4.48
CA MET A 1 16.77 -2.65 -5.75
C MET A 1 15.44 -2.29 -6.40
N PRO A 2 15.33 -1.27 -7.27
CA PRO A 2 14.10 -1.07 -8.04
C PRO A 2 13.81 -2.32 -8.89
N GLY A 3 12.60 -2.87 -8.80
CA GLY A 3 12.18 -4.05 -9.56
C GLY A 3 12.05 -5.35 -8.75
N ASP A 4 12.42 -5.35 -7.47
CA ASP A 4 12.19 -6.51 -6.59
C ASP A 4 10.70 -6.62 -6.22
N ILE A 5 10.17 -7.85 -6.17
CA ILE A 5 8.82 -8.13 -5.67
C ILE A 5 8.89 -8.35 -4.17
N VAL A 6 8.11 -7.59 -3.41
CA VAL A 6 7.98 -7.73 -1.96
C VAL A 6 6.59 -8.25 -1.62
N ILE A 7 6.52 -9.16 -0.64
CA ILE A 7 5.27 -9.68 -0.09
C ILE A 7 5.11 -9.05 1.29
N ILE A 8 3.95 -8.43 1.52
CA ILE A 8 3.65 -7.68 2.74
C ILE A 8 2.47 -8.36 3.44
N LYS A 9 2.54 -8.46 4.77
CA LYS A 9 1.49 -8.99 5.63
C LYS A 9 0.98 -7.93 6.59
N ALA A 10 -0.16 -8.19 7.22
CA ALA A 10 -0.70 -7.32 8.25
C ALA A 10 0.33 -7.09 9.37
N GLY A 11 0.56 -5.82 9.72
CA GLY A 11 1.54 -5.41 10.72
C GLY A 11 2.94 -5.09 10.17
N ASP A 12 3.22 -5.45 8.91
CA ASP A 12 4.47 -5.06 8.26
C ASP A 12 4.45 -3.57 7.90
N LYS A 13 5.62 -2.94 7.97
CA LYS A 13 5.82 -1.58 7.45
C LYS A 13 6.13 -1.64 5.97
N ILE A 14 5.60 -0.68 5.22
CA ILE A 14 5.91 -0.55 3.79
C ILE A 14 7.39 -0.12 3.64
N PRO A 15 8.24 -0.93 2.99
CA PRO A 15 9.69 -0.70 2.99
C PRO A 15 10.13 0.38 1.99
N ALA A 16 9.36 0.61 0.94
CA ALA A 16 9.63 1.56 -0.13
C ALA A 16 8.34 1.85 -0.90
N ASP A 17 8.37 2.89 -1.74
CA ASP A 17 7.28 3.17 -2.68
C ASP A 17 7.13 2.02 -3.68
N CYS A 18 5.92 1.49 -3.79
CA CYS A 18 5.61 0.29 -4.55
C CYS A 18 4.33 0.45 -5.36
N ARG A 19 4.20 -0.36 -6.42
CA ARG A 19 2.93 -0.56 -7.12
C ARG A 19 2.35 -1.91 -6.71
N LEU A 20 1.08 -1.93 -6.33
CA LEU A 20 0.38 -3.17 -6.04
C LEU A 20 0.23 -4.00 -7.32
N LEU A 21 0.62 -5.27 -7.24
CA LEU A 21 0.42 -6.26 -8.30
C LEU A 21 -0.75 -7.18 -7.98
N ASP A 22 -0.96 -7.45 -6.69
CA ASP A 22 -2.07 -8.24 -6.14
C ASP A 22 -2.35 -7.75 -4.71
N SER A 23 -3.58 -7.92 -4.23
CA SER A 23 -4.02 -7.47 -2.90
C SER A 23 -5.28 -8.20 -2.44
N SER A 24 -5.34 -8.60 -1.17
CA SER A 24 -6.55 -9.17 -0.54
C SER A 24 -6.88 -8.41 0.73
N ASN A 25 -7.99 -7.65 0.72
CA ASN A 25 -8.45 -6.84 1.87
C ASN A 25 -7.33 -5.99 2.49
N LEU A 26 -6.49 -5.38 1.63
CA LEU A 26 -5.34 -4.62 2.08
C LEU A 26 -5.77 -3.25 2.60
N GLN A 27 -5.46 -2.98 3.86
CA GLN A 27 -5.65 -1.68 4.51
C GLN A 27 -4.30 -1.14 4.98
N ILE A 28 -4.06 0.14 4.72
CA ILE A 28 -2.81 0.82 5.07
C ILE A 28 -3.12 2.02 5.96
N ASP A 29 -2.33 2.18 7.02
CA ASP A 29 -2.30 3.39 7.83
C ASP A 29 -1.41 4.44 7.13
N GLU A 30 -2.03 5.50 6.64
CA GLU A 30 -1.37 6.60 5.95
C GLU A 30 -1.26 7.85 6.83
N ALA A 31 -1.40 7.73 8.17
CA ALA A 31 -1.33 8.87 9.09
C ALA A 31 -0.02 9.66 9.00
N ILE A 32 1.09 8.99 8.65
CA ILE A 32 2.38 9.65 8.45
C ILE A 32 2.37 10.58 7.22
N LEU A 33 1.53 10.29 6.23
CA LEU A 33 1.43 11.05 4.97
C LEU A 33 0.30 12.08 5.00
N THR A 34 -0.84 11.73 5.60
CA THR A 34 -2.07 12.54 5.57
C THR A 34 -2.39 13.23 6.90
N GLY A 35 -1.85 12.72 8.01
CA GLY A 35 -2.22 13.13 9.37
C GLY A 35 -3.49 12.47 9.90
N GLU A 36 -4.15 11.61 9.13
CA GLU A 36 -5.40 10.93 9.53
C GLU A 36 -5.12 9.49 9.97
N SER A 37 -5.56 9.12 11.18
CA SER A 37 -5.39 7.76 11.73
C SER A 37 -6.44 6.75 11.27
N VAL A 38 -7.15 7.03 10.18
CA VAL A 38 -8.15 6.12 9.62
C VAL A 38 -7.47 5.25 8.56
N PRO A 39 -7.48 3.92 8.69
CA PRO A 39 -6.90 3.04 7.67
C PRO A 39 -7.64 3.19 6.33
N VAL A 40 -6.87 3.25 5.24
CA VAL A 40 -7.38 3.38 3.88
C VAL A 40 -7.23 2.06 3.15
N GLU A 41 -8.31 1.60 2.51
CA GLU A 41 -8.29 0.40 1.68
C GLU A 41 -7.56 0.66 0.35
N LYS A 42 -6.73 -0.29 -0.08
CA LYS A 42 -6.00 -0.23 -1.35
C LYS A 42 -6.33 -1.47 -2.18
N ASP A 43 -6.56 -1.24 -3.46
CA ASP A 43 -6.88 -2.28 -4.43
C ASP A 43 -5.92 -2.18 -5.62
N HIS A 44 -5.33 -3.31 -6.02
CA HIS A 44 -4.41 -3.40 -7.15
C HIS A 44 -5.04 -3.09 -8.52
N THR A 45 -6.38 -3.14 -8.63
CA THR A 45 -7.12 -2.83 -9.86
C THR A 45 -7.37 -1.34 -10.06
N LEU A 46 -7.19 -0.52 -9.02
CA LEU A 46 -7.37 0.92 -9.12
C LEU A 46 -6.32 1.53 -10.05
N ILE A 47 -6.79 2.21 -11.10
CA ILE A 47 -5.97 3.05 -11.97
C ILE A 47 -6.29 4.49 -11.59
N LEU A 48 -5.29 5.21 -11.09
CA LEU A 48 -5.42 6.65 -10.86
C LEU A 48 -5.30 7.35 -12.21
N ASP A 49 -6.42 7.87 -12.71
CA ASP A 49 -6.42 8.79 -13.84
C ASP A 49 -5.72 10.09 -13.41
N LYS A 50 -4.85 10.60 -14.29
CA LYS A 50 -3.96 11.75 -14.04
C LYS A 50 -4.72 13.04 -13.75
#